data_AF-A0A7Y2L4G7-F1
#
_entry.id   AF-A0A7Y2L4G7-F1
#
_cell.length_a   1.000
_cell.length_b   1.000
_cell.length_c   1.000
_cell.angle_alpha   90.00
_cell.angle_beta   90.00
_cell.angle_gamma   90.00
#
_symmetry.space_group_name_H-M   'P 1'
#
loop_
_entity.id
_entity.type
_entity.pdbx_description
1 polymer ?
#
loop_
_entity_poly.entity_id
_entity_poly.type
_entity_poly.pdbx_seq_one_letter_code
_entity_poly.pdbx_strand_id
1 'polypeptide(L)' 'MLTHLDSQGRANMVDVTDKAVTSREATAQAVVRMRPETLAMIVSGGHPKGDVFAVARI' A
#
# COMPACT_ATOMS: atom_id res chain seq x y z
N MET A 1 8.66 12.26 -21.25
CA MET A 1 7.56 11.59 -20.53
C MET A 1 8.21 10.47 -19.72
N LEU A 2 8.14 10.50 -18.39
CA LEU A 2 8.71 9.45 -17.52
C LEU A 2 7.58 8.50 -17.11
N THR A 3 7.14 7.68 -18.06
CA THR A 3 6.15 6.62 -17.83
C THR A 3 6.87 5.34 -17.45
N HIS A 4 6.26 4.50 -16.62
CA HIS A 4 6.72 3.11 -16.42
C HIS A 4 6.44 2.21 -17.64
N LEU A 5 6.23 2.83 -18.81
CA LEU A 5 5.84 2.19 -20.08
C LEU A 5 6.71 2.77 -21.20
N ASP A 6 7.09 1.93 -22.15
CA ASP A 6 7.76 2.32 -23.39
C ASP A 6 6.76 2.84 -24.45
N SER A 7 7.27 3.19 -25.64
CA SER A 7 6.46 3.69 -26.76
C SER A 7 5.49 2.65 -27.35
N GLN A 8 5.65 1.37 -27.00
CA GLN A 8 4.77 0.28 -27.38
C GLN A 8 3.80 -0.12 -26.25
N GLY A 9 3.83 0.59 -25.11
CA GLY A 9 2.99 0.33 -23.95
C GLY A 9 3.44 -0.85 -23.09
N ARG A 10 4.67 -1.34 -23.27
CA ARG A 10 5.25 -2.42 -22.44
C ARG A 10 5.89 -1.82 -21.20
N ALA A 11 5.89 -2.57 -20.10
CA ALA A 11 6.54 -2.16 -18.85
C ALA A 11 8.03 -1.89 -19.09
N ASN A 12 8.49 -0.72 -18.64
CA ASN A 12 9.89 -0.31 -18.71
C ASN A 12 10.28 0.44 -17.43
N MET A 13 11.41 0.10 -16.83
CA MET A 13 11.94 0.81 -15.67
C MET A 13 12.59 2.12 -16.15
N VAL A 14 12.19 3.22 -15.53
CA VAL A 14 12.76 4.53 -15.85
C VAL A 14 14.19 4.60 -15.32
N ASP A 15 15.14 4.92 -16.20
CA ASP A 15 16.52 5.19 -15.77
C ASP A 15 16.56 6.47 -14.89
N VAL A 16 17.17 6.31 -13.72
CA VAL A 16 17.33 7.37 -12.71
C VAL A 16 18.79 7.60 -12.32
N THR A 17 19.74 7.03 -13.06
CA THR A 17 21.17 7.00 -12.70
C THR A 17 21.76 8.39 -12.48
N ASP A 18 21.44 9.35 -13.36
CA ASP A 18 21.97 10.71 -13.28
C ASP A 18 21.19 11.63 -12.31
N LYS A 19 20.17 11.12 -11.63
CA LYS A 19 19.39 11.92 -10.69
C LYS A 19 20.17 12.11 -9.39
N ALA A 20 20.29 13.36 -8.96
CA ALA A 20 20.88 13.69 -7.67
C ALA A 20 20.13 13.01 -6.51
N VAL A 21 20.90 12.42 -5.59
CA VAL A 21 20.36 11.85 -4.36
C VAL A 21 19.88 12.99 -3.45
N THR A 22 18.62 12.92 -3.03
CA THR A 22 18.01 13.88 -2.11
C THR A 22 17.20 13.12 -1.05
N SER A 23 17.02 13.71 0.13
CA SER A 23 16.03 13.18 1.08
C SER A 23 14.63 13.33 0.48
N ARG A 24 13.85 12.24 0.50
CA ARG A 24 12.48 12.20 -0.04
C ARG A 24 11.64 11.35 0.90
N GLU A 25 10.47 11.85 1.24
CA GLU A 25 9.46 11.16 2.04
C GLU A 25 8.12 11.22 1.31
N ALA A 26 7.30 10.18 1.49
CA ALA A 26 5.93 10.14 0.99
C ALA A 26 5.04 9.40 1.99
N THR A 27 3.82 9.90 2.17
CA THR A 27 2.79 9.28 3.01
C THR A 27 1.63 8.83 2.14
N ALA A 28 1.11 7.63 2.39
CA ALA A 28 -0.08 7.10 1.75
C ALA A 28 -1.10 6.65 2.80
N GLN A 29 -2.37 6.59 2.40
CA GLN A 29 -3.47 6.10 3.24
C GLN A 29 -4.38 5.16 2.44
N ALA A 30 -5.06 4.26 3.14
CA ALA A 30 -6.05 3.36 2.56
C ALA A 30 -7.25 3.19 3.50
N VAL A 31 -8.40 2.82 2.94
CA VAL A 31 -9.63 2.55 3.70
C VAL A 31 -10.18 1.19 3.27
N VAL A 32 -10.48 0.35 4.26
CA VAL A 32 -11.17 -0.92 4.05
C VAL A 32 -12.62 -0.77 4.48
N ARG A 33 -13.55 -0.77 3.51
CA ARG A 33 -14.99 -0.75 3.80
C ARG A 33 -15.45 -2.15 4.19
N MET A 34 -16.24 -2.23 5.26
CA MET A 34 -16.78 -3.48 5.79
C MET A 34 -18.13 -3.23 6.46
N ARG A 35 -18.83 -4.32 6.80
CA ARG A 35 -20.07 -4.23 7.57
C ARG A 35 -19.77 -3.87 9.04
N PRO A 36 -20.70 -3.21 9.75
CA PRO A 36 -20.51 -2.85 11.16
C PRO A 36 -20.16 -4.04 12.07
N GLU A 37 -20.74 -5.22 11.81
CA GLU A 37 -20.53 -6.41 12.63
C GLU A 37 -19.11 -6.97 12.46
N THR A 38 -18.53 -6.82 11.27
CA THR A 38 -17.13 -7.19 11.01
C THR A 38 -16.19 -6.31 11.82
N LEU A 39 -16.43 -4.99 11.83
CA LEU A 39 -15.63 -4.06 12.62
C LEU A 39 -15.76 -4.36 14.13
N ALA A 40 -16.97 -4.61 14.61
CA ALA A 40 -17.21 -4.95 16.01
C ALA A 40 -16.44 -6.21 16.44
N MET A 41 -16.40 -7.24 15.59
CA MET A 41 -15.65 -8.47 15.83
C MET A 41 -14.12 -8.26 15.84
N ILE A 42 -13.61 -7.39 14.97
CA ILE A 42 -12.18 -7.03 14.95
C ILE A 42 -11.81 -6.29 16.23
N VAL A 43 -12.60 -5.29 16.62
CA VAL A 43 -12.32 -4.45 17.81
C VAL A 43 -12.47 -5.23 19.11
N SER A 44 -13.41 -6.17 19.21
CA SER A 44 -13.58 -7.00 20.41
C SER A 44 -12.54 -8.12 20.55
N GLY A 45 -11.66 -8.30 19.56
CA GLY A 45 -10.69 -9.40 19.53
C GLY A 45 -11.33 -10.78 19.28
N GLY A 46 -12.62 -10.83 18.94
CA GLY A 46 -13.37 -12.07 18.73
C GLY A 46 -13.22 -12.67 17.32
N HIS A 47 -12.32 -12.13 16.49
CA HIS A 47 -12.19 -12.58 15.10
C HIS A 47 -11.50 -13.97 15.05
N PRO A 48 -12.07 -14.99 14.36
CA PRO A 48 -11.54 -16.36 14.35
C PRO A 48 -10.10 -16.52 13.86
N LYS A 49 -9.57 -15.51 13.16
CA LYS A 49 -8.21 -15.47 12.64
C LYS A 49 -7.20 -14.79 13.59
N GLY A 50 -7.62 -14.43 14.81
CA GLY A 50 -6.80 -13.71 15.77
C GLY A 50 -6.77 -12.20 15.54
N ASP A 51 -5.72 -11.54 16.02
CA ASP A 51 -5.55 -10.08 15.95
C ASP A 51 -5.28 -9.60 14.52
N VAL A 52 -6.30 -9.01 13.90
CA VAL A 52 -6.25 -8.54 12.52
C VAL A 52 -5.37 -7.28 12.36
N PHE A 53 -5.32 -6.40 13.37
CA PHE A 53 -4.53 -5.17 13.29
C PHE A 53 -3.04 -5.43 13.48
N ALA A 54 -2.67 -6.38 14.35
CA ALA A 54 -1.28 -6.79 14.50
C ALA A 54 -0.74 -7.37 13.18
N VAL A 55 -1.51 -8.25 12.53
CA VAL A 55 -1.13 -8.86 11.25
C VAL A 55 -1.04 -7.82 10.13
N ALA A 56 -1.95 -6.85 10.07
CA ALA A 56 -1.96 -5.84 9.00
C ALA A 56 -0.81 -4.81 9.08
N ARG A 57 -0.09 -4.73 10.21
CA ARG A 57 1.00 -3.76 10.43
C ARG A 57 2.37 -4.27 9.98
N ILE A 58 2.55 -5.59 9.94
CA ILE A 58 3.83 -6.26 9.62
C ILE A 58 3.91 -6.47 8.11
#